data_AF-K1T7I2-F1
#
_entry.id   AF-K1T7I2-F1
#
_cell.length_a   1.000
_cell.length_b   1.000
_cell.length_c   1.000
_cell.angle_alpha   90.00
_cell.angle_beta   90.00
_cell.angle_gamma   90.00
#
_symmetry.space_group_name_H-M   'P 1'
#
loop_
_entity.id
_entity.type
_entity.pdbx_description
1 polymer ?
#
loop_
_entity_poly.entity_id
_entity_poly.type
_entity_poly.pdbx_seq_one_letter_code
_entity_poly.pdbx_strand_id
1 'polypeptide(L)' 'MAIVDADMMMNAPKGLTSASGIDALVHSIEAYVSMMATEFTDGLAIEAIKTIFEYLPRAYE' A
#
# COMPACT_ATOMS: atom_id res chain seq x y z
N MET A 1 -7.75 11.43 14.18
CA MET A 1 -6.27 11.48 14.26
C MET A 1 -5.75 10.08 14.03
N ALA A 2 -4.83 9.90 13.09
CA ALA A 2 -4.15 8.62 12.83
C ALA A 2 -2.64 8.84 13.04
N ILE A 3 -1.96 7.83 13.58
CA ILE A 3 -0.50 7.82 13.77
C ILE A 3 0.00 6.56 13.08
N VAL A 4 0.96 6.71 12.17
CA VAL A 4 1.59 5.61 11.43
C VAL A 4 3.07 5.63 11.75
N ASP A 5 3.50 4.75 12.64
CA ASP A 5 4.89 4.61 13.06
C ASP A 5 5.53 3.40 12.38
N ALA A 6 6.54 3.64 11.53
CA ALA A 6 7.22 2.59 10.79
C ALA A 6 8.03 1.66 11.70
N ASP A 7 8.52 2.15 12.85
CA ASP A 7 9.32 1.36 13.79
C ASP A 7 8.54 0.16 14.33
N MET A 8 7.21 0.29 14.43
CA MET A 8 6.31 -0.80 14.82
C MET A 8 6.16 -1.91 13.76
N MET A 9 6.56 -1.65 12.51
CA MET A 9 6.44 -2.59 11.39
C MET A 9 7.78 -3.24 11.00
N MET A 10 8.91 -2.72 11.49
CA MET A 10 10.26 -3.18 11.09
C MET A 10 10.56 -4.65 11.41
N ASN A 11 9.83 -5.24 12.36
CA ASN A 11 10.00 -6.64 12.79
C ASN A 11 8.82 -7.53 12.39
N ALA A 12 7.95 -7.07 11.48
CA ALA A 12 6.83 -7.87 11.01
C ALA A 12 7.33 -9.18 10.36
N PRO A 13 6.70 -10.34 10.63
CA PRO A 13 7.03 -11.58 9.93
C PRO A 13 6.82 -11.43 8.43
N LYS A 14 7.69 -12.07 7.61
CA LYS A 14 7.64 -11.99 6.14
C LYS A 14 6.23 -12.20 5.55
N GLY A 15 5.49 -13.20 6.06
CA GLY A 15 4.13 -13.48 5.62
C GLY A 15 3.12 -12.36 5.92
N LEU A 16 3.31 -11.63 7.04
CA LEU A 16 2.48 -10.47 7.36
C LEU A 16 2.86 -9.27 6.48
N THR A 17 4.16 -9.05 6.24
CA THR A 17 4.65 -7.98 5.35
C THR A 17 4.11 -8.15 3.93
N SER A 18 4.19 -9.36 3.37
CA SER A 18 3.66 -9.61 2.02
C SER A 18 2.14 -9.51 1.98
N ALA A 19 1.42 -10.11 2.94
CA ALA A 19 -0.04 -10.07 2.94
C ALA A 19 -0.58 -8.63 3.06
N SER A 20 -0.06 -7.85 4.01
CA SER A 20 -0.49 -6.45 4.21
C SER A 20 -0.06 -5.52 3.06
N GLY A 21 1.12 -5.73 2.48
CA GLY A 21 1.55 -4.97 1.32
C GLY A 21 0.70 -5.25 0.07
N ILE A 22 0.34 -6.50 -0.16
CA ILE A 22 -0.55 -6.88 -1.26
C ILE A 22 -1.98 -6.39 -1.01
N ASP A 23 -2.47 -6.43 0.23
CA ASP A 23 -3.76 -5.83 0.61
C ASP A 23 -3.81 -4.33 0.27
N ALA A 24 -2.78 -3.57 0.65
CA ALA A 24 -2.65 -2.16 0.30
C ALA A 24 -2.56 -1.91 -1.23
N LEU A 25 -1.91 -2.81 -1.97
CA LEU A 25 -1.85 -2.74 -3.44
C LEU A 25 -3.25 -2.93 -4.04
N VAL A 26 -4.00 -3.92 -3.57
CA VAL A 26 -5.35 -4.20 -4.05
C VAL A 26 -6.29 -3.05 -3.71
N HIS A 27 -6.24 -2.50 -2.49
CA HIS A 27 -6.98 -1.29 -2.13
C HIS A 27 -6.74 -0.14 -3.11
N SER A 28 -5.48 0.06 -3.50
CA SER A 28 -5.10 1.15 -4.40
C SER A 28 -5.60 0.89 -5.84
N ILE A 29 -5.49 -0.35 -6.33
CA ILE A 29 -6.00 -0.72 -7.66
C ILE A 29 -7.52 -0.57 -7.70
N GLU A 30 -8.22 -1.13 -6.72
CA GLU A 30 -9.69 -1.07 -6.65
C GLU A 30 -10.19 0.36 -6.49
N ALA A 31 -9.49 1.21 -5.72
CA ALA A 31 -9.81 2.63 -5.61
C ALA A 31 -9.69 3.35 -6.95
N TYR A 32 -8.63 3.07 -7.72
CA TYR A 32 -8.39 3.70 -9.02
C TYR A 32 -9.41 3.27 -10.09
N VAL A 33 -9.85 2.01 -10.09
CA VAL A 33 -10.84 1.51 -11.07
C VAL A 33 -12.29 1.59 -10.58
N SER A 34 -12.51 2.18 -9.41
CA SER A 34 -13.83 2.29 -8.80
C SER A 34 -14.77 3.18 -9.62
N MET A 35 -16.07 2.85 -9.64
CA MET A 35 -17.12 3.75 -10.14
C MET A 35 -17.22 5.06 -9.33
N MET A 36 -16.63 5.11 -8.14
CA MET A 36 -16.54 6.29 -7.27
C MET A 36 -15.17 6.97 -7.31
N ALA A 37 -14.30 6.58 -8.24
CA ALA A 37 -13.00 7.23 -8.43
C ALA A 37 -13.17 8.73 -8.73
N THR A 38 -12.21 9.53 -8.27
CA THR A 38 -12.17 10.98 -8.45
C THR A 38 -10.75 11.39 -8.81
N GLU A 39 -10.59 12.51 -9.53
CA GLU A 39 -9.26 13.05 -9.86
C GLU A 39 -8.40 13.27 -8.61
N PHE A 40 -9.02 13.56 -7.46
CA PHE A 40 -8.34 13.73 -6.18
C PHE A 40 -7.78 12.40 -5.63
N THR A 41 -8.55 11.31 -5.73
CA THR A 41 -8.14 9.99 -5.22
C THR A 41 -7.22 9.24 -6.17
N ASP A 42 -7.31 9.50 -7.48
CA ASP A 42 -6.53 8.79 -8.50
C ASP A 42 -5.03 9.02 -8.33
N GLY A 43 -4.63 10.26 -8.04
CA GLY A 43 -3.23 10.59 -7.76
C GLY A 43 -2.68 9.81 -6.57
N LEU A 44 -3.47 9.65 -5.50
CA LEU A 44 -3.09 8.90 -4.30
C LEU A 44 -2.97 7.40 -4.60
N ALA A 45 -3.92 6.84 -5.36
CA ALA A 45 -3.92 5.44 -5.74
C ALA A 45 -2.73 5.09 -6.64
N ILE A 46 -2.44 5.91 -7.66
CA ILE A 46 -1.30 5.70 -8.55
C ILE A 46 0.03 5.77 -7.78
N GLU A 47 0.18 6.73 -6.87
CA GLU A 47 1.39 6.87 -6.07
C GLU A 47 1.58 5.69 -5.10
N ALA A 48 0.51 5.23 -4.47
CA ALA A 48 0.53 4.04 -3.62
C ALA A 48 0.93 2.79 -4.41
N ILE A 49 0.34 2.57 -5.60
CA ILE A 49 0.69 1.45 -6.49
C ILE A 49 2.19 1.46 -6.81
N LYS A 50 2.73 2.60 -7.26
CA LYS A 50 4.15 2.73 -7.62
C LYS A 50 5.06 2.46 -6.42
N THR A 51 4.75 3.08 -5.28
CA THR A 51 5.51 2.92 -4.04
C THR A 51 5.53 1.46 -3.58
N ILE A 52 4.37 0.79 -3.60
CA ILE A 52 4.28 -0.61 -3.17
C ILE A 52 5.05 -1.52 -4.13
N PHE A 53 4.93 -1.32 -5.45
CA PHE A 53 5.70 -2.11 -6.42
C PHE A 53 7.21 -1.94 -6.26
N GLU A 54 7.68 -0.73 -5.97
CA GLU A 54 9.11 -0.46 -5.79
C GLU A 54 9.65 -1.04 -4.47
N TYR A 55 8.92 -0.88 -3.36
CA TYR A 55 9.45 -1.11 -2.02
C TYR A 55 8.98 -2.40 -1.34
N LEU A 56 7.85 -3.00 -1.72
CA LEU A 56 7.37 -4.24 -1.09
C LEU A 56 8.36 -5.40 -1.24
N PRO A 57 9.01 -5.64 -2.40
CA PRO A 57 10.05 -6.66 -2.50
C PRO A 57 11.19 -6.41 -1.52
N ARG A 58 11.63 -5.14 -1.38
CA ARG A 58 12.68 -4.75 -0.42
C ARG A 58 12.26 -4.94 1.03
N ALA A 59 10.98 -4.75 1.36
CA ALA A 59 10.46 -4.93 2.70
C ALA A 59 10.26 -6.41 3.08
N TYR A 60 10.09 -7.29 2.09
CA TYR A 60 9.90 -8.73 2.29
C TYR A 60 11.20 -9.51 2.47
N GLU A 61 12.29 -9.07 1.83
CA GLU A 61 13.63 -9.66 1.96
C GLU A 61 14.24 -9.44 3.35
#